data_AF-A0A9D6RWY2-F1
#
_entry.id   AF-A0A9D6RWY2-F1
#
_cell.length_a   1.000
_cell.length_b   1.000
_cell.length_c   1.000
_cell.angle_alpha   90.00
_cell.angle_beta   90.00
_cell.angle_gamma   90.00
#
_symmetry.space_group_name_H-M   'P 1'
#
loop_
_entity.id
_entity.type
_entity.pdbx_description
1 polymer ?
#
loop_
_entity_poly.entity_id
_entity_poly.type
_entity_poly.pdbx_seq_one_letter_code
_entity_poly.pdbx_strand_id
1 'polypeptide(L)'
;MTRISVGLCSAYVFLLATWNVGAAPLPSYDLPGRLQAEDYKPGGAGVGYVDTTAGNAGGAYRSDDVDIEPTQDLGGGFNVGWIEAGEWLAFDVQVTQHGHYDLTARVASDVPGTKTLHVEVDGVDV
;
A
#
# COMPACT_ATOMS: atom_id res chain seq x y z
N MET A 1 -14.35 -4.48 8.28
CA MET A 1 -12.90 -4.44 8.03
C MET A 1 -12.64 -5.33 6.85
N THR A 2 -12.21 -4.71 5.76
CA THR A 2 -11.86 -5.30 4.47
C THR A 2 -10.38 -4.97 4.25
N ARG A 3 -9.65 -5.83 3.57
CA ARG A 3 -8.22 -5.62 3.32
C ARG A 3 -7.97 -5.33 1.84
N ILE A 4 -7.29 -4.22 1.60
CA ILE A 4 -6.75 -3.83 0.30
C ILE A 4 -5.23 -3.95 0.39
N SER A 5 -4.65 -5.04 -0.14
CA SER A 5 -3.20 -5.10 -0.34
C SER A 5 -2.77 -4.39 -1.60
N VAL A 6 -1.45 -4.28 -1.79
CA VAL A 6 -0.82 -3.34 -2.70
C VAL A 6 0.50 -3.94 -3.25
N GLY A 7 0.47 -5.16 -3.78
CA GLY A 7 1.57 -5.91 -4.43
C GLY A 7 1.91 -5.80 -5.92
N LEU A 8 3.13 -5.37 -6.21
CA LEU A 8 3.53 -4.59 -7.37
C LEU A 8 4.35 -5.43 -8.36
N CYS A 9 4.11 -5.29 -9.66
CA CYS A 9 4.86 -5.93 -10.75
C CYS A 9 5.22 -4.88 -11.81
N SER A 10 6.33 -4.15 -11.59
CA SER A 10 6.59 -2.86 -12.23
C SER A 10 5.36 -1.93 -12.09
N ALA A 11 5.07 -1.62 -10.82
CA ALA A 11 3.81 -1.13 -10.23
C ALA A 11 2.74 -2.21 -9.93
N TYR A 12 2.08 -2.03 -8.76
CA TYR A 12 0.72 -2.36 -8.25
C TYR A 12 0.02 -3.72 -8.61
N VAL A 13 -0.83 -4.43 -7.80
CA VAL A 13 -1.22 -4.42 -6.36
C VAL A 13 -1.96 -5.77 -5.86
N PHE A 14 -1.37 -6.75 -5.07
CA PHE A 14 -1.86 -7.65 -3.90
C PHE A 14 -0.90 -8.90 -3.55
N LEU A 15 -1.02 -9.95 -2.64
CA LEU A 15 -1.56 -10.29 -1.25
C LEU A 15 -1.46 -11.83 -0.81
N LEU A 16 -1.52 -12.21 0.51
CA LEU A 16 -2.39 -13.31 1.10
C LEU A 16 -2.54 -13.27 2.68
N ALA A 17 -3.26 -14.18 3.40
CA ALA A 17 -3.61 -14.03 4.86
C ALA A 17 -3.76 -15.28 5.78
N THR A 18 -3.75 -15.06 7.11
CA THR A 18 -4.53 -15.76 8.19
C THR A 18 -4.74 -14.88 9.45
N TRP A 19 -5.58 -15.29 10.41
CA TRP A 19 -6.08 -14.50 11.57
C TRP A 19 -5.66 -15.06 12.95
N ASN A 20 -5.50 -14.19 13.99
CA ASN A 20 -6.21 -14.37 15.28
C ASN A 20 -6.24 -13.11 16.19
N VAL A 21 -7.08 -13.18 17.24
CA VAL A 21 -7.49 -12.17 18.25
C VAL A 21 -6.43 -11.27 18.91
N GLY A 22 -6.87 -10.07 19.32
CA GLY A 22 -6.46 -9.47 20.62
C GLY A 22 -5.83 -8.07 20.62
N ALA A 23 -5.49 -7.52 19.46
CA ALA A 23 -4.87 -6.18 19.39
C ALA A 23 -5.87 -5.03 19.61
N ALA A 24 -5.36 -3.87 20.01
CA ALA A 24 -6.08 -2.60 19.92
C ALA A 24 -6.49 -2.31 18.46
N PRO A 25 -7.53 -1.51 18.18
CA PRO A 25 -7.93 -1.20 16.82
C PRO A 25 -6.75 -0.62 16.03
N LEU A 26 -6.31 -1.36 15.02
CA LEU A 26 -5.35 -0.89 14.03
C LEU A 26 -5.93 0.37 13.35
N PRO A 27 -5.10 1.30 12.85
CA PRO A 27 -5.58 2.44 12.08
C PRO A 27 -6.31 1.94 10.82
N SER A 28 -7.65 1.92 10.90
CA SER A 28 -8.53 1.47 9.84
C SER A 28 -9.07 2.69 9.09
N TYR A 29 -8.75 2.80 7.82
CA TYR A 29 -9.16 3.94 7.00
C TYR A 29 -10.60 3.73 6.52
N ASP A 30 -11.49 4.69 6.81
CA ASP A 30 -12.87 4.64 6.34
C ASP A 30 -12.94 4.87 4.81
N LEU A 31 -13.75 4.07 4.12
CA LEU A 31 -14.07 4.25 2.70
C LEU A 31 -15.52 4.72 2.52
N PRO A 32 -15.79 5.73 1.65
CA PRO A 32 -14.85 6.40 0.76
C PRO A 32 -13.91 7.37 1.49
N GLY A 33 -12.64 7.36 1.11
CA GLY A 33 -11.58 8.15 1.75
C GLY A 33 -10.28 8.12 0.95
N ARG A 34 -9.22 8.70 1.52
CA ARG A 34 -7.86 8.61 0.97
C ARG A 34 -7.02 7.66 1.82
N LEU A 35 -6.33 6.74 1.16
CA LEU A 35 -5.18 6.01 1.73
C LEU A 35 -3.91 6.74 1.30
N GLN A 36 -3.01 7.03 2.23
CA GLN A 36 -1.65 7.50 1.93
C GLN A 36 -0.77 6.25 1.72
N ALA A 37 0.20 6.28 0.80
CA ALA A 37 0.95 5.08 0.41
C ALA A 37 1.93 4.63 1.50
N GLU A 38 2.55 5.61 2.16
CA GLU A 38 3.47 5.48 3.29
C GLU A 38 2.80 4.92 4.58
N ASP A 39 1.47 4.97 4.62
CA ASP A 39 0.58 4.68 5.77
C ASP A 39 0.16 3.20 5.85
N TYR A 40 0.88 2.31 5.17
CA TYR A 40 0.54 0.89 5.11
C TYR A 40 0.54 0.21 6.49
N LYS A 41 -0.31 -0.81 6.60
CA LYS A 41 -0.58 -1.67 7.76
C LYS A 41 0.70 -2.04 8.52
N PRO A 42 0.77 -1.83 9.85
CA PRO A 42 1.91 -2.27 10.65
C PRO A 42 1.95 -3.81 10.74
N GLY A 43 3.15 -4.38 10.79
CA GLY A 43 3.36 -5.83 10.91
C GLY A 43 4.70 -6.35 10.37
N GLY A 44 5.41 -5.55 9.56
CA GLY A 44 6.66 -5.96 8.92
C GLY A 44 6.46 -6.71 7.61
N ALA A 45 7.57 -7.17 7.03
CA ALA A 45 7.60 -7.95 5.80
C ALA A 45 6.73 -9.22 5.90
N GLY A 46 5.98 -9.53 4.84
CA GLY A 46 5.00 -10.62 4.77
C GLY A 46 3.66 -10.33 5.48
N VAL A 47 3.47 -9.17 6.14
CA VAL A 47 2.23 -8.83 6.87
C VAL A 47 1.70 -7.45 6.50
N GLY A 48 2.55 -6.43 6.58
CA GLY A 48 2.23 -5.04 6.23
C GLY A 48 2.70 -4.66 4.82
N TYR A 49 3.77 -5.32 4.36
CA TYR A 49 4.40 -5.11 3.06
C TYR A 49 5.21 -6.36 2.67
N VAL A 50 5.78 -6.38 1.47
CA VAL A 50 7.03 -7.08 1.10
C VAL A 50 7.87 -6.08 0.32
N ASP A 51 9.15 -6.01 0.63
CA ASP A 51 10.16 -5.27 -0.12
C ASP A 51 11.15 -6.29 -0.70
N THR A 52 11.79 -6.00 -1.84
CA THR A 52 12.84 -6.87 -2.40
C THR A 52 14.23 -6.55 -1.85
N THR A 53 14.38 -5.40 -1.19
CA THR A 53 15.62 -4.91 -0.60
C THR A 53 15.56 -4.98 0.94
N ALA A 54 16.41 -4.22 1.64
CA ALA A 54 16.48 -4.23 3.09
C ALA A 54 16.91 -2.85 3.62
N GLY A 55 16.02 -2.24 4.41
CA GLY A 55 16.13 -0.88 4.93
C GLY A 55 15.80 0.21 3.91
N ASN A 56 14.75 0.99 4.21
CA ASN A 56 14.27 2.17 3.48
C ASN A 56 15.40 3.12 3.00
N ALA A 57 15.73 3.06 1.72
CA ALA A 57 16.71 3.86 0.98
C ALA A 57 16.30 5.34 0.83
N GLY A 58 15.00 5.64 0.80
CA GLY A 58 14.47 7.01 0.88
C GLY A 58 14.66 7.64 2.27
N GLY A 59 14.82 6.80 3.30
CA GLY A 59 15.20 7.18 4.67
C GLY A 59 14.16 8.00 5.44
N ALA A 60 12.93 8.12 4.94
CA ALA A 60 11.89 8.98 5.50
C ALA A 60 10.66 8.22 6.02
N TYR A 61 9.88 8.88 6.88
CA TYR A 61 8.66 8.42 7.55
C TYR A 61 8.81 7.21 8.50
N ARG A 62 9.41 6.11 8.06
CA ARG A 62 9.48 4.84 8.81
C ARG A 62 10.86 4.16 8.68
N SER A 63 11.10 3.17 9.54
CA SER A 63 12.35 2.42 9.65
C SER A 63 12.19 0.90 9.43
N ASP A 64 11.12 0.50 8.74
CA ASP A 64 11.00 -0.80 8.08
C ASP A 64 11.68 -0.74 6.69
N ASP A 65 11.57 -1.80 5.89
CA ASP A 65 12.31 -1.93 4.63
C ASP A 65 11.73 -1.09 3.47
N VAL A 66 10.43 -0.75 3.47
CA VAL A 66 9.79 -0.04 2.35
C VAL A 66 10.41 1.33 2.10
N ASP A 67 10.82 1.56 0.86
CA ASP A 67 11.41 2.81 0.39
C ASP A 67 10.43 3.98 0.34
N ILE A 68 10.64 4.99 1.20
CA ILE A 68 9.78 6.16 1.38
C ILE A 68 10.62 7.45 1.41
N GLU A 69 10.24 8.43 0.59
CA GLU A 69 10.87 9.75 0.50
C GLU A 69 9.85 10.91 0.67
N PRO A 70 10.28 12.15 1.00
CA PRO A 70 9.39 13.32 1.05
C PRO A 70 8.94 13.76 -0.35
N THR A 71 7.62 13.88 -0.58
CA THR A 71 7.09 14.17 -1.92
C THR A 71 7.08 15.66 -2.26
N GLN A 72 7.20 15.98 -3.55
CA GLN A 72 7.01 17.33 -4.10
C GLN A 72 5.59 17.55 -4.66
N ASP A 73 4.69 16.57 -4.55
CA ASP A 73 3.31 16.69 -5.05
C ASP A 73 2.44 17.67 -4.22
N LEU A 74 1.31 18.09 -4.78
CA LEU A 74 0.38 19.04 -4.19
C LEU A 74 -0.23 18.50 -2.87
N GLY A 75 0.30 19.03 -1.76
CA GLY A 75 -0.06 18.65 -0.40
C GLY A 75 1.16 18.30 0.45
N GLY A 76 2.28 17.92 -0.18
CA GLY A 76 3.44 17.37 0.52
C GLY A 76 3.10 16.03 1.20
N GLY A 77 3.84 15.72 2.26
CA GLY A 77 3.85 14.39 2.86
C GLY A 77 4.96 13.54 2.25
N PHE A 78 4.71 12.27 2.02
CA PHE A 78 5.69 11.32 1.48
C PHE A 78 5.15 10.61 0.23
N ASN A 79 6.04 9.90 -0.47
CA ASN A 79 5.65 8.87 -1.42
C ASN A 79 6.49 7.62 -1.20
N VAL A 80 5.90 6.45 -1.43
CA VAL A 80 6.65 5.20 -1.62
C VAL A 80 7.34 5.29 -2.98
N GLY A 81 8.64 5.02 -3.03
CA GLY A 81 9.47 5.03 -4.24
C GLY A 81 10.12 3.67 -4.48
N TRP A 82 11.06 3.61 -5.43
CA TRP A 82 11.93 2.44 -5.73
C TRP A 82 11.24 1.09 -6.05
N ILE A 83 9.91 1.04 -6.05
CA ILE A 83 9.03 -0.12 -6.30
C ILE A 83 9.54 -1.05 -7.41
N GLU A 84 9.87 -2.28 -7.02
CA GLU A 84 10.28 -3.38 -7.88
C GLU A 84 9.19 -4.45 -8.07
N ALA A 85 9.48 -5.48 -8.86
CA ALA A 85 8.54 -6.55 -9.17
C ALA A 85 8.53 -7.70 -8.14
N GLY A 86 7.38 -7.91 -7.49
CA GLY A 86 7.13 -8.93 -6.47
C GLY A 86 6.88 -8.36 -5.06
N GLU A 87 7.07 -7.06 -4.90
CA GLU A 87 6.86 -6.31 -3.65
C GLU A 87 5.39 -6.19 -3.30
N TRP A 88 5.04 -5.74 -2.08
CA TRP A 88 3.69 -5.28 -1.75
C TRP A 88 3.58 -4.33 -0.58
N LEU A 89 2.47 -3.59 -0.47
CA LEU A 89 2.00 -2.94 0.76
C LEU A 89 0.64 -3.53 1.17
N ALA A 90 0.08 -3.14 2.31
CA ALA A 90 -1.26 -3.54 2.72
C ALA A 90 -2.00 -2.48 3.52
N PHE A 91 -3.32 -2.44 3.38
CA PHE A 91 -4.19 -1.49 4.05
C PHE A 91 -5.39 -2.23 4.65
N ASP A 92 -5.62 -2.02 5.94
CA ASP A 92 -6.86 -2.41 6.59
C ASP A 92 -7.84 -1.24 6.47
N VAL A 93 -8.99 -1.47 5.86
CA VAL A 93 -10.00 -0.45 5.58
C VAL A 93 -11.36 -0.81 6.17
N GLN A 94 -12.18 0.20 6.41
CA GLN A 94 -13.55 0.05 6.89
C GLN A 94 -14.51 0.63 5.85
N VAL A 95 -15.18 -0.25 5.11
CA VAL A 95 -16.22 0.11 4.14
C VAL A 95 -17.44 0.61 4.91
N THR A 96 -17.70 1.91 4.88
CA THR A 96 -18.81 2.54 5.63
C THR A 96 -20.16 2.43 4.91
N GLN A 97 -20.15 2.22 3.59
CA GLN A 97 -21.32 2.09 2.74
C GLN A 97 -21.08 1.01 1.67
N HIS A 98 -22.06 0.12 1.45
CA HIS A 98 -21.96 -0.84 0.36
C HIS A 98 -22.27 -0.18 -0.98
N GLY A 99 -21.44 -0.44 -2.00
CA GLY A 99 -21.58 0.08 -3.35
C GLY A 99 -20.38 -0.22 -4.23
N HIS A 100 -20.38 0.31 -5.46
CA HIS A 100 -19.18 0.39 -6.29
C HIS A 100 -18.35 1.62 -5.88
N TYR A 101 -17.03 1.51 -6.05
CA TYR A 101 -16.05 2.54 -5.67
C TYR A 101 -15.10 2.79 -6.84
N ASP A 102 -14.88 4.06 -7.18
CA ASP A 102 -13.85 4.47 -8.15
C ASP A 102 -12.48 4.50 -7.44
N LEU A 103 -11.58 3.57 -7.80
CA LEU A 103 -10.21 3.59 -7.32
C LEU A 103 -9.37 4.56 -8.15
N THR A 104 -8.73 5.53 -7.50
CA THR A 104 -7.78 6.46 -8.13
C THR A 104 -6.42 6.37 -7.44
N ALA A 105 -5.43 5.81 -8.14
CA ALA A 105 -4.05 5.80 -7.67
C ALA A 105 -3.36 7.12 -8.06
N ARG A 106 -2.68 7.76 -7.11
CA ARG A 106 -1.80 8.91 -7.38
C ARG A 106 -0.39 8.37 -7.63
N VAL A 107 0.01 8.35 -8.90
CA VAL A 107 1.27 7.71 -9.36
C VAL A 107 2.16 8.68 -10.14
N ALA A 108 3.46 8.42 -10.10
CA ALA A 108 4.48 9.06 -10.93
C ALA A 108 5.48 7.99 -11.39
N SER A 109 6.21 8.26 -12.48
CA SER A 109 7.35 7.46 -12.92
C SER A 109 8.23 8.30 -13.84
N ASP A 110 9.53 8.30 -13.60
CA ASP A 110 10.57 8.87 -14.46
C ASP A 110 10.98 7.90 -15.58
N VAL A 111 10.93 6.59 -15.30
CA VAL A 111 11.17 5.51 -16.27
C VAL A 111 10.05 5.47 -17.32
N PRO A 112 10.35 5.59 -18.63
CA PRO A 112 9.35 5.49 -19.69
C PRO A 112 8.62 4.13 -19.76
N GLY A 113 7.54 4.10 -20.55
CA GLY A 113 6.75 2.89 -20.82
C GLY A 113 5.71 2.58 -19.73
N THR A 114 4.73 1.76 -20.11
CA THR A 114 3.60 1.36 -19.25
C THR A 114 4.08 0.75 -17.94
N LYS A 115 3.45 1.17 -16.84
CA LYS A 115 3.52 0.54 -15.52
C LYS A 115 2.13 -0.02 -15.21
N THR A 116 2.04 -1.22 -14.68
CA THR A 116 0.77 -1.95 -14.49
C THR A 116 0.19 -1.72 -13.11
N LEU A 117 -1.14 -1.75 -12.96
CA LEU A 117 -1.76 -1.89 -11.65
C LEU A 117 -2.72 -3.11 -11.68
N HIS A 118 -2.37 -4.19 -11.00
CA HIS A 118 -3.34 -5.16 -10.48
C HIS A 118 -4.08 -4.55 -9.28
N VAL A 119 -5.26 -5.04 -8.92
CA VAL A 119 -5.90 -4.82 -7.61
C VAL A 119 -6.72 -6.07 -7.29
N GLU A 120 -6.90 -6.41 -6.02
CA GLU A 120 -7.92 -7.37 -5.57
C GLU A 120 -8.74 -6.74 -4.42
N VAL A 121 -9.66 -7.49 -3.79
CA VAL A 121 -10.22 -7.16 -2.46
C VAL A 121 -10.30 -8.42 -1.60
N ASP A 122 -9.74 -8.37 -0.38
CA ASP A 122 -9.63 -9.48 0.59
C ASP A 122 -8.89 -10.77 0.13
N GLY A 123 -8.69 -10.97 -1.19
CA GLY A 123 -8.06 -12.14 -1.83
C GLY A 123 -8.71 -12.54 -3.16
N VAL A 124 -9.22 -11.56 -3.92
CA VAL A 124 -10.05 -11.74 -5.13
C VAL A 124 -9.86 -10.56 -6.09
N ASP A 125 -9.18 -10.76 -7.22
CA ASP A 125 -8.85 -9.79 -8.27
C ASP A 125 -10.06 -8.92 -8.69
N VAL A 126 -9.85 -7.60 -8.90
CA VAL A 126 -10.90 -6.60 -9.24
C VAL A 126 -10.57 -5.70 -10.43
#